data_AF-A0A7G8AFX3-F1
#
_entry.id   AF-A0A7G8AFX3-F1
#
_cell.length_a   1.000
_cell.length_b   1.000
_cell.length_c   1.000
_cell.angle_alpha   90.00
_cell.angle_beta   90.00
_cell.angle_gamma   90.00
#
_symmetry.space_group_name_H-M   'P 1'
#
loop_
_entity.id
_entity.type
_entity.pdbx_description
1 polymer ?
#
loop_
_entity_poly.entity_id
_entity_poly.type
_entity_poly.pdbx_seq_one_letter_code
_entity_poly.pdbx_strand_id
1 'polypeptide(L)' 'MKRTRQEVVARWLASRAPEQRTGNEALIFSDECWAGGLRLAASPVVHYELVMAAIRRTLID' A
#
# COMPACT_ATOMS: atom_id res chain seq x y z
N MET A 1 -4.92 11.73 8.81
CA MET A 1 -5.20 10.36 8.33
C MET A 1 -5.60 10.27 6.85
N LYS A 2 -6.36 11.21 6.26
CA LYS A 2 -6.70 11.16 4.81
C LYS A 2 -5.51 11.41 3.86
N ARG A 3 -4.61 12.34 4.20
CA ARG A 3 -3.41 12.65 3.39
C ARG A 3 -2.48 11.44 3.22
N THR A 4 -2.16 10.75 4.31
CA THR A 4 -1.27 9.57 4.29
C THR A 4 -1.85 8.42 3.46
N ARG A 5 -3.18 8.19 3.51
CA ARG A 5 -3.83 7.18 2.67
C ARG A 5 -3.78 7.55 1.18
N GLN A 6 -3.99 8.82 0.84
CA GLN A 6 -3.86 9.30 -0.54
C GLN A 6 -2.42 9.16 -1.04
N GLU A 7 -1.43 9.44 -0.18
CA GLU A 7 -0.02 9.28 -0.50
C GLU A 7 0.37 7.82 -0.75
N VAL A 8 -0.12 6.88 0.07
CA VAL A 8 0.07 5.44 -0.15
C VAL A 8 -0.50 5.01 -1.50
N VAL A 9 -1.73 5.44 -1.83
CA VAL A 9 -2.36 5.10 -3.12
C VAL A 9 -1.59 5.73 -4.29
N ALA A 10 -1.21 7.00 -4.18
CA ALA A 10 -0.44 7.69 -5.20
C ALA A 10 0.91 7.01 -5.43
N ARG A 11 1.61 6.64 -4.36
CA ARG A 11 2.90 5.93 -4.45
C ARG A 11 2.73 4.53 -5.04
N TRP A 12 1.70 3.80 -4.65
CA TRP A 12 1.37 2.50 -5.26
C TRP A 12 1.16 2.60 -6.78
N LEU A 13 0.32 3.55 -7.20
CA LEU A 13 0.01 3.75 -8.62
C LEU A 13 1.22 4.24 -9.44
N ALA A 14 2.11 5.03 -8.83
CA ALA A 14 3.32 5.53 -9.47
C ALA A 14 4.44 4.49 -9.54
N SER A 15 4.53 3.60 -8.55
CA SER A 15 5.61 2.61 -8.48
C SER A 15 5.33 1.35 -9.28
N ARG A 16 4.06 0.93 -9.43
CA ARG A 16 3.70 -0.36 -10.04
C ARG A 16 2.86 -0.14 -11.29
N ALA A 17 3.30 -0.72 -12.40
CA ALA A 17 2.47 -0.85 -13.59
C ALA A 17 1.23 -1.71 -13.28
N PRO A 18 0.10 -1.52 -13.97
CA PRO A 18 -1.13 -2.29 -13.71
C PRO A 18 -0.89 -3.80 -13.63
N GLU A 19 -0.12 -4.34 -14.57
CA GLU A 19 0.21 -5.78 -14.71
C GLU A 19 0.96 -6.35 -13.50
N GLN A 20 1.64 -5.49 -12.73
CA GLN A 20 2.39 -5.87 -11.55
C GLN A 20 1.57 -5.71 -10.27
N ARG A 21 0.34 -5.19 -10.32
CA ARG A 21 -0.49 -4.94 -9.12
C ARG A 21 -1.15 -6.22 -8.63
N THR A 22 -0.33 -7.18 -8.23
CA THR A 22 -0.77 -8.45 -7.64
C THR A 22 -0.84 -8.33 -6.12
N GLY A 23 -1.51 -9.28 -5.47
CA GLY A 23 -1.50 -9.37 -4.00
C GLY A 23 -0.09 -9.54 -3.41
N ASN A 24 0.82 -10.19 -4.12
CA ASN A 24 2.21 -10.35 -3.68
C ASN A 24 2.98 -9.03 -3.73
N GLU A 25 2.84 -8.27 -4.82
CA GLU A 25 3.46 -6.94 -4.93
C GLU A 25 2.87 -5.95 -3.92
N ALA A 26 1.58 -6.12 -3.59
CA ALA A 26 0.93 -5.36 -2.55
C ALA A 26 1.56 -5.61 -1.16
N LEU A 27 1.90 -6.87 -0.85
CA LEU A 27 2.60 -7.25 0.39
C LEU A 27 3.97 -6.57 0.46
N ILE A 28 4.78 -6.72 -0.59
CA ILE A 28 6.11 -6.11 -0.70
C ILE A 28 6.02 -4.59 -0.53
N PHE A 29 5.06 -3.95 -1.19
CA PHE A 29 4.83 -2.51 -1.09
C PHE A 29 4.44 -2.05 0.32
N SER A 30 3.66 -2.85 1.04
CA SER A 30 3.30 -2.56 2.44
C SER A 30 4.56 -2.53 3.31
N ASP A 31 5.46 -3.49 3.13
CA ASP A 31 6.72 -3.55 3.88
C ASP A 31 7.66 -2.39 3.52
N GLU A 32 7.74 -2.03 2.23
CA GLU A 32 8.47 -0.83 1.77
C GLU A 32 7.93 0.45 2.41
N CYS A 33 6.60 0.61 2.49
CA CYS A 33 5.98 1.74 3.15
C CYS A 33 6.35 1.80 4.63
N TRP A 34 6.33 0.66 5.31
CA TRP A 34 6.69 0.56 6.72
C TRP A 34 8.16 0.93 7.00
N ALA A 35 9.07 0.36 6.20
CA ALA A 35 10.50 0.60 6.27
C ALA A 35 10.86 2.05 5.91
N GLY A 36 10.16 2.63 4.92
CA GLY A 36 10.30 4.03 4.51
C GLY A 36 9.58 5.04 5.40
N GLY A 37 8.97 4.62 6.50
CA GLY A 37 8.31 5.50 7.47
C GLY A 37 6.91 6.01 7.05
N LEU A 38 6.40 5.60 5.88
CA LEU A 38 5.04 5.90 5.43
C LEU A 38 4.05 4.95 6.11
N ARG A 39 3.76 5.22 7.39
CA ARG A 39 2.92 4.37 8.24
C ARG A 39 1.50 4.90 8.34
N LEU A 40 0.54 4.03 8.04
CA LEU A 40 -0.90 4.31 8.21
C LEU A 40 -1.38 4.04 9.65
N ALA A 41 -0.65 3.22 10.41
CA ALA A 41 -0.92 2.93 11.81
C ALA A 41 0.38 2.65 12.57
N ALA A 42 0.33 2.75 13.90
CA ALA A 42 1.46 2.41 14.77
C ALA A 42 1.69 0.89 14.89
N SER A 43 0.66 0.07 14.62
CA SER A 43 0.75 -1.38 14.57
C SER A 43 1.08 -1.85 13.14
N PRO A 44 2.06 -2.75 12.95
CA PRO A 44 2.37 -3.34 11.64
C PRO A 44 1.16 -4.04 11.01
N VAL A 45 0.41 -4.81 11.79
CA VAL A 45 -0.75 -5.56 11.30
C VAL A 45 -1.84 -4.60 10.81
N VAL A 46 -2.18 -3.59 11.61
CA VAL A 46 -3.19 -2.59 11.24
C VAL A 46 -2.72 -1.76 10.05
N HIS A 47 -1.42 -1.46 9.98
CA HIS A 47 -0.85 -0.77 8.82
C HIS A 47 -1.05 -1.58 7.53
N TYR A 48 -0.69 -2.86 7.55
CA TYR A 48 -0.86 -3.76 6.42
C TYR A 48 -2.32 -3.82 5.95
N GLU A 49 -3.26 -4.04 6.87
CA GLU A 49 -4.70 -4.07 6.54
C GLU A 49 -5.17 -2.77 5.89
N LEU A 50 -4.70 -1.62 6.40
CA LEU A 50 -5.04 -0.31 5.85
C LEU A 50 -4.42 -0.07 4.47
N VAL A 51 -3.18 -0.53 4.22
CA VAL A 51 -2.53 -0.46 2.91
C VAL A 51 -3.31 -1.33 1.92
N MET A 52 -3.57 -2.59 2.27
CA MET A 52 -4.36 -3.51 1.45
C MET A 52 -5.74 -2.91 1.13
N ALA A 53 -6.47 -2.43 2.14
CA ALA A 53 -7.76 -1.79 1.94
C ALA A 53 -7.69 -0.51 1.09
N ALA A 54 -6.54 0.17 1.06
CA ALA A 54 -6.33 1.34 0.21
C ALA A 54 -6.12 0.97 -1.26
N ILE A 55 -5.37 -0.10 -1.55
CA ILE A 55 -4.97 -0.47 -2.91
C ILE A 55 -5.79 -1.61 -3.51
N ARG A 56 -6.67 -2.27 -2.74
CA ARG A 56 -7.48 -3.43 -3.17
C ARG A 56 -8.21 -3.24 -4.49
N ARG A 57 -8.76 -2.06 -4.75
CA ARG A 57 -9.49 -1.76 -6.02
C ARG A 57 -8.59 -1.63 -7.25
N THR A 58 -7.29 -1.65 -7.05
CA THR A 58 -6.28 -1.50 -8.11
C THR A 58 -5.51 -2.78 -8.35
N LEU A 59 -5.77 -3.82 -7.55
CA LEU A 59 -5.19 -5.13 -7.72
C LEU A 59 -5.84 -5.84 -8.90
N ILE A 60 -5.04 -6.58 -9.64
CA ILE A 60 -5.50 -7.53 -10.65
C ILE A 60 -5.61 -8.90 -9.96
N ASP A 61 -6.67 -9.64 -10.28
CA ASP A 61 -6.94 -11.00 -9.80
C ASP A 61 -5.88 -11.99 -10.31
#